data_AF-F2NUY8-F1
#
_entry.id   AF-F2NUY8-F1
#
_cell.length_a   1.000
_cell.length_b   1.000
_cell.length_c   1.000
_cell.angle_alpha   90.00
_cell.angle_beta   90.00
_cell.angle_gamma   90.00
#
_symmetry.space_group_name_H-M   'P 1'
#
loop_
_entity.id
_entity.type
_entity.pdbx_description
1 polymer ?
#
loop_
_entity_poly.entity_id
_entity_poly.type
_entity_poly.pdbx_seq_one_letter_code
_entity_poly.pdbx_strand_id
1 'polypeptide(L)'
;MKALSISLMVLGFFGCFYFCNSYIFIFVYPITLLLLLIPAYIAQSKGRDFWSWFVYSWFFWGIALVHSIVMQENNTAKIRNREAKKCPFCFATIDTRASVCQYCGRQIYNNNIQNVTARYFNMNGDSASPVADNNNYWKCKKCGYEENSETSAFCEKCGAISESKKSVLKSFIERQLSTSTLPEITNCQNSYFNTDSLSWLKEIVPNVEDFTDINEYKENLKTVSQKYI
;
A
#
# COMPACT_ATOMS: atom_id res chain seq x y z
N MET A 1 36.30 -52.69 18.07
CA MET A 1 37.72 -52.26 18.21
C MET A 1 38.19 -51.24 17.17
N LYS A 2 37.59 -51.13 15.96
CA LYS A 2 38.04 -50.18 14.92
C LYS A 2 37.59 -48.70 15.14
N ALA A 3 36.54 -48.46 15.91
CA ALA A 3 36.04 -47.09 16.16
C ALA A 3 36.82 -46.32 17.24
N LEU A 4 37.48 -47.05 18.16
CA LEU A 4 38.26 -46.45 19.26
C LEU A 4 39.60 -45.89 18.78
N SER A 5 40.22 -46.53 17.76
CA SER A 5 41.51 -46.06 17.20
C SER A 5 41.35 -44.82 16.33
N ILE A 6 40.23 -44.66 15.63
CA ILE A 6 39.96 -43.50 14.78
C ILE A 6 39.72 -42.24 15.63
N SER A 7 39.03 -42.36 16.77
CA SER A 7 38.83 -41.23 17.69
C SER A 7 40.13 -40.77 18.35
N LEU A 8 41.04 -41.69 18.69
CA LEU A 8 42.36 -41.34 19.26
C LEU A 8 43.31 -40.72 18.21
N MET A 9 43.20 -41.10 16.93
CA MET A 9 43.95 -40.42 15.85
C MET A 9 43.43 -39.01 15.56
N VAL A 10 42.11 -38.79 15.58
CA VAL A 10 41.54 -37.44 15.36
C VAL A 10 41.88 -36.51 16.53
N LEU A 11 41.75 -36.99 17.77
CA LEU A 11 42.14 -36.21 18.95
C LEU A 11 43.66 -36.02 19.06
N GLY A 12 44.48 -36.95 18.56
CA GLY A 12 45.94 -36.83 18.51
C GLY A 12 46.45 -35.91 17.39
N PHE A 13 45.79 -35.89 16.23
CA PHE A 13 46.17 -35.02 15.11
C PHE A 13 45.75 -33.55 15.35
N PHE A 14 44.60 -33.34 16.01
CA PHE A 14 44.23 -32.02 16.52
C PHE A 14 45.06 -31.67 17.77
N GLY A 15 45.23 -32.56 18.75
CA GLY A 15 45.97 -32.27 19.99
C GLY A 15 47.47 -31.96 19.80
N CYS A 16 48.16 -32.66 18.88
CA CYS A 16 49.59 -32.47 18.66
C CYS A 16 49.92 -31.24 17.80
N PHE A 17 49.00 -30.78 16.93
CA PHE A 17 49.10 -29.48 16.27
C PHE A 17 48.81 -28.31 17.22
N TYR A 18 48.01 -28.54 18.26
CA TYR A 18 47.53 -27.50 19.17
C TYR A 18 48.54 -27.07 20.25
N PHE A 19 49.59 -27.85 20.52
CA PHE A 19 50.53 -27.55 21.61
C PHE A 19 51.87 -26.93 21.20
N CYS A 20 52.23 -26.92 19.90
CA CYS A 20 53.61 -26.60 19.48
C CYS A 20 53.80 -25.25 18.75
N ASN A 21 52.73 -24.50 18.44
CA ASN A 21 52.90 -23.23 17.73
C ASN A 21 51.92 -22.14 18.17
N SER A 22 52.29 -21.42 19.24
CA SER A 22 51.52 -20.26 19.74
C SER A 22 51.26 -19.19 18.67
N TYR A 23 52.13 -19.08 17.64
CA TYR A 23 51.96 -18.16 16.52
C TYR A 23 50.89 -18.61 15.52
N ILE A 24 50.73 -19.92 15.30
CA ILE A 24 49.72 -20.46 14.38
C ILE A 24 48.31 -20.18 14.93
N PHE A 25 48.11 -20.21 16.25
CA PHE A 25 46.82 -19.86 16.85
C PHE A 25 46.39 -18.42 16.60
N ILE A 26 47.32 -17.47 16.73
CA ILE A 26 47.02 -16.04 16.59
C ILE A 26 46.59 -15.71 15.15
N PHE A 27 47.16 -16.38 14.14
CA PHE A 27 46.84 -16.11 12.74
C PHE A 27 45.74 -17.01 12.16
N VAL A 28 45.69 -18.30 12.52
CA VAL A 28 44.75 -19.25 11.90
C VAL A 28 43.37 -19.21 12.55
N TYR A 29 43.28 -18.99 13.86
CA TYR A 29 42.01 -18.92 14.58
C TYR A 29 41.09 -17.77 14.11
N PRO A 30 41.56 -16.52 13.91
CA PRO A 30 40.69 -15.47 13.42
C PRO A 30 40.25 -15.71 11.96
N ILE A 31 41.09 -16.29 11.13
CA ILE A 31 40.75 -16.62 9.73
C ILE A 31 39.64 -17.68 9.69
N THR A 32 39.78 -18.75 10.47
CA THR A 32 38.74 -19.79 10.57
C THR A 32 37.44 -19.24 11.14
N LEU A 33 37.51 -18.40 12.18
CA LEU A 33 36.34 -17.72 12.73
C LEU A 33 35.65 -16.85 11.66
N LEU A 34 36.39 -16.07 10.86
CA LEU A 34 35.83 -15.32 9.72
C LEU A 34 35.12 -16.22 8.71
N LEU A 35 35.70 -17.36 8.35
CA LEU A 35 35.11 -18.33 7.41
C LEU A 35 33.80 -18.94 7.93
N LEU A 36 33.68 -19.10 9.25
CA LEU A 36 32.47 -19.59 9.93
C LEU A 36 31.37 -18.52 9.99
N LEU A 37 31.72 -17.23 9.97
CA LEU A 37 30.75 -16.14 9.95
C LEU A 37 30.02 -16.03 8.60
N ILE A 38 30.63 -16.45 7.49
CA ILE A 38 30.06 -16.36 6.14
C ILE A 38 28.67 -17.04 6.06
N PRO A 39 28.53 -18.36 6.32
CA PRO A 39 27.24 -19.03 6.25
C PRO A 39 26.22 -18.48 7.25
N ALA A 40 26.65 -18.07 8.45
CA ALA A 40 25.78 -17.47 9.46
C ALA A 40 25.22 -16.11 9.00
N TYR A 41 26.04 -15.29 8.36
CA TYR A 41 25.62 -13.99 7.81
C TYR A 41 24.65 -14.16 6.63
N ILE A 42 24.92 -15.10 5.72
CA ILE A 42 24.00 -15.44 4.60
C ILE A 42 22.64 -15.91 5.14
N ALA A 43 22.63 -16.72 6.20
CA ALA A 43 21.37 -17.15 6.81
C ALA A 43 20.62 -15.99 7.49
N GLN A 44 21.33 -15.07 8.13
CA GLN A 44 20.75 -13.87 8.77
C GLN A 44 20.16 -12.91 7.73
N SER A 45 20.80 -12.74 6.58
CA SER A 45 20.25 -11.94 5.49
C SER A 45 18.96 -12.58 4.94
N LYS A 46 18.78 -13.89 5.06
CA LYS A 46 17.53 -14.60 4.73
C LYS A 46 16.54 -14.71 5.89
N GLY A 47 16.81 -14.01 7.00
CA GLY A 47 15.89 -13.80 8.13
C GLY A 47 15.94 -14.92 9.19
N ARG A 48 17.02 -15.69 9.24
CA ARG A 48 17.27 -16.67 10.31
C ARG A 48 18.08 -16.06 11.46
N ASP A 49 18.05 -16.71 12.61
CA ASP A 49 18.82 -16.29 13.77
C ASP A 49 20.32 -16.59 13.57
N PHE A 50 21.14 -15.55 13.81
CA PHE A 50 22.58 -15.61 13.61
C PHE A 50 23.25 -16.68 14.49
N TRP A 51 22.87 -16.75 15.77
CA TRP A 51 23.48 -17.67 16.74
C TRP A 51 23.21 -19.14 16.46
N SER A 52 21.98 -19.49 16.12
CA SER A 52 21.64 -20.88 15.74
C SER A 52 22.45 -21.33 14.52
N TRP A 53 22.64 -20.44 13.53
CA TRP A 53 23.41 -20.74 12.33
C TRP A 53 24.92 -20.71 12.51
N PHE A 54 25.43 -19.87 13.41
CA PHE A 54 26.86 -19.86 13.76
C PHE A 54 27.26 -21.18 14.42
N VAL A 55 26.48 -21.63 15.42
CA VAL A 55 26.71 -22.93 16.08
C VAL A 55 26.60 -24.07 15.06
N TYR A 56 25.60 -24.04 14.18
CA TYR A 56 25.45 -25.04 13.13
C TYR A 56 26.67 -25.08 12.18
N SER A 57 27.19 -23.92 11.80
CA SER A 57 28.36 -23.78 10.93
C SER A 57 29.64 -24.29 11.60
N TRP A 58 29.74 -24.14 12.93
CA TRP A 58 30.85 -24.68 13.73
C TRP A 58 30.98 -26.19 13.64
N PHE A 59 29.85 -26.91 13.65
CA PHE A 59 29.85 -28.38 13.58
C PHE A 59 29.88 -28.91 12.14
N PHE A 60 29.28 -28.21 11.18
CA PHE A 60 29.06 -28.72 9.82
C PHE A 60 29.30 -27.67 8.74
N TRP A 61 30.47 -27.03 8.73
CA TRP A 61 30.78 -25.89 7.85
C TRP A 61 30.38 -26.09 6.38
N GLY A 62 30.78 -27.22 5.75
CA GLY A 62 30.49 -27.48 4.33
C GLY A 62 28.98 -27.64 4.03
N ILE A 63 28.26 -28.36 4.88
CA ILE A 63 26.81 -28.57 4.71
C ILE A 63 26.06 -27.27 5.03
N ALA A 64 26.48 -26.55 6.07
CA ALA A 64 25.89 -25.27 6.46
C ALA A 64 26.02 -24.24 5.35
N LEU A 65 27.16 -24.18 4.66
CA LEU A 65 27.36 -23.27 3.53
C LEU A 65 26.38 -23.55 2.38
N VAL A 66 26.29 -24.80 1.92
CA VAL A 66 25.34 -25.16 0.85
C VAL A 66 23.90 -24.88 1.26
N HIS A 67 23.52 -25.24 2.49
CA HIS A 67 22.17 -25.01 3.00
C HIS A 67 21.85 -23.52 3.09
N SER A 68 22.81 -22.68 3.52
CA SER A 68 22.64 -21.23 3.58
C SER A 68 22.39 -20.61 2.21
N ILE A 69 22.99 -21.13 1.14
CA ILE A 69 22.83 -20.63 -0.24
C ILE A 69 21.50 -21.05 -0.85
N VAL A 70 21.10 -22.32 -0.70
CA VAL A 70 19.88 -22.86 -1.33
C VAL A 70 18.61 -22.40 -0.61
N MET A 71 18.69 -22.14 0.70
CA MET A 71 17.52 -21.74 1.49
C MET A 71 16.88 -20.45 0.98
N GLN A 72 15.55 -20.39 0.96
CA GLN A 72 14.79 -19.21 0.60
C GLN A 72 14.56 -18.26 1.78
N GLU A 73 14.31 -17.00 1.45
CA GLU A 73 13.93 -15.94 2.39
C GLU A 73 12.60 -16.26 3.09
N ASN A 74 12.56 -16.07 4.41
CA ASN A 74 11.31 -16.16 5.16
C ASN A 74 10.56 -14.83 5.17
N ASN A 75 9.37 -14.85 5.78
CA ASN A 75 8.53 -13.68 5.96
C ASN A 75 9.25 -12.52 6.67
N THR A 76 10.16 -12.79 7.62
CA THR A 76 10.87 -11.72 8.33
C THR A 76 11.88 -11.02 7.42
N ALA A 77 12.62 -11.75 6.58
CA ALA A 77 13.48 -11.18 5.57
C ALA A 77 12.69 -10.39 4.51
N LYS A 78 11.60 -10.96 4.00
CA LYS A 78 10.71 -10.28 3.04
C LYS A 78 10.15 -8.97 3.58
N ILE A 79 9.78 -8.93 4.87
CA ILE A 79 9.34 -7.70 5.54
C ILE A 79 10.49 -6.68 5.61
N ARG A 80 11.69 -7.11 6.00
CA ARG A 80 12.87 -6.22 6.08
C ARG A 80 13.25 -5.64 4.71
N ASN A 81 13.12 -6.44 3.65
CA ASN A 81 13.41 -6.05 2.27
C ASN A 81 12.26 -5.26 1.59
N ARG A 82 11.17 -4.94 2.32
CA ARG A 82 9.96 -4.27 1.81
C ARG A 82 9.26 -5.02 0.66
N GLU A 83 9.44 -6.33 0.58
CA GLU A 83 8.71 -7.20 -0.35
C GLU A 83 7.38 -7.69 0.24
N ALA A 84 7.31 -7.77 1.57
CA ALA A 84 6.08 -8.09 2.30
C ALA A 84 5.77 -7.03 3.38
N LYS A 85 4.49 -6.87 3.70
CA LYS A 85 4.00 -6.09 4.84
C LYS A 85 3.06 -6.94 5.69
N LYS A 86 2.88 -6.58 6.95
CA LYS A 86 1.81 -7.16 7.77
C LYS A 86 0.51 -6.39 7.54
N CYS A 87 -0.60 -7.12 7.44
CA CYS A 87 -1.93 -6.50 7.43
C CYS A 87 -2.19 -5.85 8.82
N PRO A 88 -2.62 -4.58 8.89
CA PRO A 88 -2.88 -3.90 10.16
C PRO A 88 -4.09 -4.47 10.92
N PHE A 89 -4.95 -5.25 10.25
CA PHE A 89 -6.18 -5.72 10.84
C PHE A 89 -6.20 -7.20 11.23
N CYS A 90 -5.42 -8.04 10.56
CA CYS A 90 -5.37 -9.49 10.84
C CYS A 90 -3.94 -10.01 11.06
N PHE A 91 -2.93 -9.14 10.96
CA PHE A 91 -1.52 -9.44 11.17
C PHE A 91 -0.90 -10.51 10.25
N ALA A 92 -1.65 -11.00 9.26
CA ALA A 92 -1.12 -11.88 8.24
C ALA A 92 -0.09 -11.15 7.36
N THR A 93 0.94 -11.89 6.93
CA THR A 93 1.97 -11.39 6.01
C THR A 93 1.43 -11.42 4.58
N ILE A 94 1.47 -10.28 3.90
CA ILE A 94 0.97 -10.08 2.54
C ILE A 94 2.01 -9.35 1.70
N ASP A 95 1.88 -9.39 0.38
CA ASP A 95 2.72 -8.62 -0.54
C ASP A 95 2.61 -7.11 -0.26
N THR A 96 3.71 -6.36 -0.34
CA THR A 96 3.66 -4.90 -0.18
C THR A 96 2.78 -4.21 -1.22
N ARG A 97 2.65 -4.80 -2.40
CA ARG A 97 1.81 -4.31 -3.50
C ARG A 97 0.33 -4.65 -3.36
N ALA A 98 -0.04 -5.54 -2.44
CA ALA A 98 -1.45 -5.89 -2.24
C ALA A 98 -2.25 -4.68 -1.74
N SER A 99 -3.29 -4.32 -2.50
CA SER A 99 -4.32 -3.32 -2.13
C SER A 99 -5.44 -3.94 -1.29
N VAL A 100 -5.61 -5.27 -1.33
CA VAL A 100 -6.61 -6.03 -0.57
C VAL A 100 -5.94 -7.22 0.10
N CYS A 101 -6.29 -7.50 1.35
CA CYS A 101 -5.80 -8.67 2.07
C CYS A 101 -6.44 -9.96 1.55
N GLN A 102 -5.64 -10.91 1.08
CA GLN A 102 -6.13 -12.24 0.67
C GLN A 102 -6.70 -13.09 1.82
N TYR A 103 -6.38 -12.75 3.08
CA TYR A 103 -6.82 -13.53 4.24
C TYR A 103 -8.10 -12.98 4.88
N CYS A 104 -8.17 -11.66 5.10
CA CYS A 104 -9.33 -11.04 5.75
C CYS A 104 -10.24 -10.23 4.82
N GLY A 105 -9.89 -10.09 3.53
CA GLY A 105 -10.68 -9.38 2.53
C GLY A 105 -10.71 -7.85 2.66
N ARG A 106 -10.08 -7.27 3.70
CA ARG A 106 -10.07 -5.81 3.90
C ARG A 106 -9.10 -5.10 2.98
N GLN A 107 -9.46 -3.91 2.52
CA GLN A 107 -8.58 -3.03 1.74
C GLN A 107 -7.48 -2.47 2.63
N ILE A 108 -6.25 -2.43 2.12
CA ILE A 108 -5.06 -1.97 2.84
C ILE A 108 -4.46 -0.83 2.03
N TYR A 109 -4.89 0.38 2.37
CA TYR A 109 -4.37 1.60 1.78
C TYR A 109 -2.88 1.75 2.13
N ASN A 110 -2.04 2.03 1.14
CA ASN A 110 -0.61 2.22 1.37
C ASN A 110 -0.39 3.57 2.06
N ASN A 111 0.21 3.53 3.25
CA ASN A 111 0.47 4.69 4.09
C ASN A 111 1.33 5.78 3.41
N ASN A 112 2.00 5.47 2.29
CA ASN A 112 2.71 6.48 1.50
C ASN A 112 1.79 7.58 0.96
N ILE A 113 0.49 7.29 0.83
CA ILE A 113 -0.52 8.28 0.45
C ILE A 113 -1.17 8.91 1.70
N GLN A 114 -0.99 8.37 2.91
CA GLN A 114 -1.42 9.02 4.15
C GLN A 114 -0.70 10.36 4.35
N ASN A 115 0.55 10.48 3.87
CA ASN A 115 1.31 11.74 3.87
C ASN A 115 0.78 12.73 2.84
N VAL A 116 0.21 12.23 1.75
CA VAL A 116 -0.41 13.05 0.70
C VAL A 116 -1.76 13.52 1.21
N THR A 117 -2.61 12.63 1.71
CA THR A 117 -3.88 13.02 2.32
C THR A 117 -3.69 13.89 3.55
N ALA A 118 -2.73 13.64 4.44
CA ALA A 118 -2.45 14.52 5.59
C ALA A 118 -1.92 15.91 5.17
N ARG A 119 -1.32 16.07 3.99
CA ARG A 119 -0.97 17.38 3.40
C ARG A 119 -2.17 18.06 2.73
N TYR A 120 -3.11 17.29 2.17
CA TYR A 120 -4.38 17.83 1.67
C TYR A 120 -5.36 18.19 2.79
N PHE A 121 -5.31 17.50 3.94
CA PHE A 121 -6.17 17.80 5.11
C PHE A 121 -5.64 18.93 6.00
N ASN A 122 -4.34 19.27 5.96
CA ASN A 122 -3.77 20.32 6.80
C ASN A 122 -3.79 21.75 6.20
N MET A 123 -4.64 22.02 5.21
CA MET A 123 -4.94 23.41 4.81
C MET A 123 -6.19 23.97 5.48
N ASN A 124 -7.02 23.13 6.10
CA ASN A 124 -8.18 23.57 6.87
C ASN A 124 -7.98 23.12 8.31
N GLY A 125 -7.36 24.00 9.10
CA GLY A 125 -7.16 23.75 10.51
C GLY A 125 -8.49 23.76 11.24
N ASP A 126 -8.98 22.58 11.60
CA ASP A 126 -9.94 22.38 12.68
C ASP A 126 -9.49 21.18 13.52
N SER A 127 -9.41 21.43 14.81
CA SER A 127 -8.89 20.57 15.88
C SER A 127 -9.49 19.17 15.96
N ALA A 128 -8.66 18.23 16.41
CA ALA A 128 -8.98 16.84 16.71
C ALA A 128 -10.34 16.61 17.39
N SER A 129 -11.10 15.60 16.94
CA SER A 129 -11.80 14.67 17.84
C SER A 129 -12.18 13.36 17.13
N PRO A 130 -12.08 12.19 17.81
CA PRO A 130 -12.34 10.88 17.23
C PRO A 130 -13.76 10.40 17.56
N VAL A 131 -14.69 10.44 16.61
CA VAL A 131 -15.87 9.55 16.61
C VAL A 131 -16.21 9.27 15.16
N ALA A 132 -16.07 8.03 14.74
CA ALA A 132 -16.74 7.52 13.56
C ALA A 132 -18.22 7.35 13.92
N ASP A 133 -19.07 8.30 13.52
CA ASP A 133 -20.50 8.07 13.40
C ASP A 133 -20.79 7.64 11.95
N ASN A 134 -21.01 6.34 11.82
CA ASN A 134 -21.32 5.57 10.63
C ASN A 134 -22.72 5.87 10.05
N ASN A 135 -23.13 7.12 10.05
CA ASN A 135 -24.38 7.57 9.48
C ASN A 135 -24.05 8.36 8.21
N ASN A 136 -24.03 7.65 7.08
CA ASN A 136 -23.77 8.15 5.71
C ASN A 136 -24.87 9.13 5.25
N TYR A 137 -25.08 10.23 5.97
CA TYR A 137 -26.10 11.23 5.67
C TYR A 137 -25.52 12.66 5.71
N TRP A 138 -26.04 13.55 4.87
CA TRP A 138 -25.62 14.96 4.83
C TRP A 138 -26.76 15.93 5.16
N LYS A 139 -26.43 16.97 5.93
CA LYS A 139 -27.36 18.05 6.30
C LYS A 139 -27.49 19.09 5.19
N CYS A 140 -28.72 19.31 4.74
CA CYS A 140 -29.02 20.30 3.74
C CYS A 140 -28.87 21.73 4.28
N LYS A 141 -27.97 22.52 3.70
CA LYS A 141 -27.79 23.93 4.06
C LYS A 141 -28.98 24.83 3.72
N LYS A 142 -29.82 24.44 2.75
CA LYS A 142 -30.98 25.25 2.30
C LYS A 142 -32.18 25.11 3.24
N CYS A 143 -32.55 23.88 3.60
CA CYS A 143 -33.76 23.60 4.39
C CYS A 143 -33.50 23.00 5.78
N GLY A 144 -32.26 22.61 6.09
CA GLY A 144 -31.88 22.03 7.37
C GLY A 144 -32.10 20.51 7.51
N TYR A 145 -32.68 19.81 6.53
CA TYR A 145 -32.93 18.37 6.61
C TYR A 145 -31.64 17.54 6.69
N GLU A 146 -31.57 16.58 7.63
CA GLU A 146 -30.31 15.92 8.04
C GLU A 146 -30.12 14.50 7.50
N GLU A 147 -31.17 13.85 7.00
CA GLU A 147 -31.16 12.42 6.65
C GLU A 147 -30.99 12.17 5.14
N ASN A 148 -30.38 13.11 4.40
CA ASN A 148 -30.11 12.87 2.98
C ASN A 148 -28.98 11.86 2.83
N SER A 149 -29.16 10.77 2.08
CA SER A 149 -28.09 9.79 1.84
C SER A 149 -26.81 10.43 1.26
N GLU A 150 -25.62 9.97 1.67
CA GLU A 150 -24.33 10.44 1.16
C GLU A 150 -24.20 10.31 -0.37
N THR A 151 -24.86 9.31 -0.95
CA THR A 151 -24.87 9.11 -2.40
C THR A 151 -25.86 10.02 -3.12
N SER A 152 -26.83 10.62 -2.42
CA SER A 152 -27.81 11.50 -3.04
C SER A 152 -27.19 12.88 -3.34
N ALA A 153 -27.29 13.32 -4.59
CA ALA A 153 -26.84 14.65 -4.98
C ALA A 153 -27.81 15.73 -4.50
N PHE A 154 -29.08 15.38 -4.31
CA PHE A 154 -30.15 16.30 -3.97
C PHE A 154 -30.75 16.01 -2.61
N CYS A 155 -31.23 17.08 -1.99
CA CYS A 155 -32.00 16.98 -0.78
C CYS A 155 -33.41 16.47 -1.07
N GLU A 156 -33.84 15.44 -0.34
CA GLU A 156 -35.15 14.81 -0.52
C GLU A 156 -36.33 15.73 -0.20
N LYS A 157 -36.11 16.75 0.65
CA LYS A 157 -37.16 17.70 1.05
C LYS A 157 -37.28 18.91 0.14
N CYS A 158 -36.16 19.45 -0.34
CA CYS A 158 -36.15 20.76 -1.01
C CYS A 158 -35.49 20.76 -2.39
N GLY A 159 -34.95 19.63 -2.84
CA GLY A 159 -34.26 19.49 -4.13
C GLY A 159 -32.95 20.28 -4.23
N ALA A 160 -32.44 20.86 -3.14
CA ALA A 160 -31.16 21.55 -3.15
C ALA A 160 -30.02 20.55 -3.35
N ILE A 161 -29.06 20.92 -4.19
CA ILE A 161 -27.84 20.14 -4.40
C ILE A 161 -26.90 20.25 -3.19
N SER A 162 -26.20 19.17 -2.86
CA SER A 162 -25.23 19.14 -1.77
C SER A 162 -23.99 19.97 -2.08
N GLU A 163 -23.36 20.54 -1.05
CA GLU A 163 -22.24 21.47 -1.24
C GLU A 163 -21.00 20.79 -1.85
N SER A 164 -20.78 19.52 -1.52
CA SER A 164 -19.70 18.71 -2.09
C SER A 164 -19.94 18.41 -3.58
N LYS A 165 -21.20 18.26 -4.00
CA LYS A 165 -21.57 18.00 -5.39
C LYS A 165 -21.62 19.28 -6.23
N LYS A 166 -21.90 20.44 -5.62
CA LYS A 166 -21.82 21.76 -6.29
C LYS A 166 -20.44 22.06 -6.85
N SER A 167 -19.37 21.78 -6.09
CA SER A 167 -18.00 22.03 -6.56
C SER A 167 -17.65 21.14 -7.76
N VAL A 168 -18.09 19.88 -7.73
CA VAL A 168 -17.97 18.95 -8.86
C VAL A 168 -18.74 19.45 -10.08
N LEU A 169 -20.01 19.87 -9.89
CA LEU A 169 -20.83 20.44 -10.96
C LEU A 169 -20.17 21.65 -11.60
N LYS A 170 -19.65 22.57 -10.77
CA LYS A 170 -18.96 23.77 -11.24
C LYS A 170 -17.76 23.42 -12.12
N SER A 171 -16.87 22.54 -11.64
CA SER A 171 -15.70 22.11 -12.40
C SER A 171 -16.05 21.42 -13.72
N PHE A 172 -17.16 20.65 -13.74
CA PHE A 172 -17.66 20.01 -14.94
C PHE A 172 -18.19 21.04 -15.94
N ILE A 173 -19.03 21.98 -15.52
CA ILE A 173 -19.59 23.02 -16.39
C ILE A 173 -18.50 23.91 -16.97
N GLU A 174 -17.54 24.35 -16.16
CA GLU A 174 -16.40 25.16 -16.63
C GLU A 174 -15.60 24.44 -17.72
N ARG A 175 -15.40 23.13 -17.56
CA ARG A 175 -14.77 22.30 -18.58
C ARG A 175 -15.57 22.26 -19.88
N GLN A 176 -16.89 22.03 -19.83
CA GLN A 176 -17.73 22.01 -21.02
C GLN A 176 -17.79 23.37 -21.75
N LEU A 177 -17.80 24.47 -21.00
CA LEU A 177 -17.77 25.83 -21.56
C LEU A 177 -16.46 26.13 -22.29
N SER A 178 -15.34 25.58 -21.79
CA SER A 178 -14.01 25.73 -22.40
C SER A 178 -13.81 24.93 -23.69
N THR A 179 -14.64 23.91 -23.94
CA THR A 179 -14.56 23.06 -25.14
C THR A 179 -15.15 23.75 -26.37
N SER A 180 -14.52 23.58 -27.54
CA SER A 180 -14.91 24.25 -28.79
C SER A 180 -15.70 23.37 -29.76
N THR A 181 -15.74 22.05 -29.57
CA THR A 181 -16.40 21.11 -30.49
C THR A 181 -17.41 20.19 -29.77
N LEU A 182 -18.55 19.93 -30.42
CA LEU A 182 -19.60 19.03 -29.91
C LEU A 182 -19.10 17.58 -29.66
N PRO A 183 -18.29 16.95 -30.54
CA PRO A 183 -17.80 15.59 -30.32
C PRO A 183 -16.92 15.42 -29.07
N GLU A 184 -16.12 16.44 -28.73
CA GLU A 184 -15.31 16.43 -27.51
C GLU A 184 -16.17 16.50 -26.25
N ILE A 185 -17.27 17.27 -26.29
CA ILE A 185 -18.26 17.35 -25.22
C ILE A 185 -18.94 15.99 -25.02
N THR A 186 -19.35 15.32 -26.10
CA THR A 186 -19.96 13.97 -26.06
C THR A 186 -19.02 12.95 -25.43
N ASN A 187 -17.75 12.95 -25.83
CA ASN A 187 -16.75 12.05 -25.25
C ASN A 187 -16.52 12.33 -23.76
N CYS A 188 -16.50 13.62 -23.37
CA CYS A 188 -16.39 14.02 -21.98
C CYS A 188 -17.61 13.55 -21.17
N GLN A 189 -18.82 13.77 -21.67
CA GLN A 189 -20.06 13.30 -21.03
C GLN A 189 -20.03 11.78 -20.84
N ASN A 190 -19.74 11.00 -21.89
CA ASN A 190 -19.65 9.55 -21.84
C ASN A 190 -18.63 9.05 -20.82
N SER A 191 -17.48 9.71 -20.68
CA SER A 191 -16.47 9.33 -19.69
C SER A 191 -16.92 9.57 -18.24
N TYR A 192 -17.66 10.64 -17.97
CA TYR A 192 -18.07 11.01 -16.61
C TYR A 192 -19.35 10.25 -16.19
N PHE A 193 -20.31 10.15 -17.09
CA PHE A 193 -21.63 9.56 -16.88
C PHE A 193 -21.63 8.04 -16.69
N ASN A 194 -20.55 7.37 -17.10
CA ASN A 194 -20.37 5.92 -16.91
C ASN A 194 -19.72 5.57 -15.56
N THR A 195 -19.43 6.57 -14.70
CA THR A 195 -18.93 6.34 -13.35
C THR A 195 -20.06 6.44 -12.32
N ASP A 196 -20.18 5.45 -11.43
CA ASP A 196 -21.26 5.39 -10.44
C ASP A 196 -21.35 6.64 -9.57
N SER A 197 -20.21 7.27 -9.27
CA SER A 197 -20.09 8.45 -8.41
C SER A 197 -20.59 9.75 -9.05
N LEU A 198 -20.69 9.81 -10.38
CA LEU A 198 -21.06 11.00 -11.17
C LEU A 198 -22.31 10.79 -12.03
N SER A 199 -22.97 9.64 -11.90
CA SER A 199 -24.21 9.28 -12.59
C SER A 199 -25.32 10.31 -12.42
N TRP A 200 -25.44 10.93 -11.23
CA TRP A 200 -26.41 11.98 -10.89
C TRP A 200 -26.32 13.22 -11.80
N LEU A 201 -25.19 13.47 -12.47
CA LEU A 201 -25.07 14.60 -13.40
C LEU A 201 -26.04 14.48 -14.59
N LYS A 202 -26.43 13.26 -14.97
CA LYS A 202 -27.41 12.99 -16.04
C LYS A 202 -28.77 13.61 -15.74
N GLU A 203 -29.12 13.80 -14.46
CA GLU A 203 -30.40 14.37 -14.05
C GLU A 203 -30.46 15.89 -14.23
N ILE A 204 -29.30 16.55 -14.39
CA ILE A 204 -29.20 18.02 -14.44
C ILE A 204 -28.64 18.52 -15.77
N VAL A 205 -27.61 17.85 -16.27
CA VAL A 205 -26.87 18.28 -17.45
C VAL A 205 -27.61 17.79 -18.69
N PRO A 206 -27.93 18.67 -19.65
CA PRO A 206 -28.60 18.27 -20.87
C PRO A 206 -27.69 17.36 -21.73
N ASN A 207 -28.26 16.36 -22.38
CA ASN A 207 -27.50 15.50 -23.27
C ASN A 207 -27.08 16.30 -24.51
N VAL A 208 -25.79 16.31 -24.82
CA VAL A 208 -25.26 17.07 -25.96
C VAL A 208 -25.83 16.60 -27.30
N GLU A 209 -26.22 15.32 -27.41
CA GLU A 209 -26.77 14.74 -28.63
C GLU A 209 -28.09 15.38 -29.08
N ASP A 210 -28.79 16.06 -28.16
CA ASP A 210 -30.04 16.77 -28.44
C ASP A 210 -29.81 18.13 -29.13
N PHE A 211 -28.55 18.59 -29.27
CA PHE A 211 -28.20 19.91 -29.77
C PHE A 211 -27.41 19.84 -31.07
N THR A 212 -27.81 20.68 -32.04
CA THR A 212 -27.08 20.86 -33.30
C THR A 212 -26.11 22.04 -33.26
N ASP A 213 -26.33 23.01 -32.36
CA ASP A 213 -25.48 24.19 -32.16
C ASP A 213 -24.82 24.16 -30.76
N ILE A 214 -23.50 24.29 -30.74
CA ILE A 214 -22.72 24.34 -29.49
C ILE A 214 -23.08 25.57 -28.64
N ASN A 215 -23.46 26.68 -29.24
CA ASN A 215 -23.82 27.90 -28.51
C ASN A 215 -25.14 27.70 -27.75
N GLU A 216 -26.10 27.03 -28.37
CA GLU A 216 -27.37 26.66 -27.74
C GLU A 216 -27.16 25.74 -26.54
N TYR A 217 -26.28 24.73 -26.69
CA TYR A 217 -25.88 23.88 -25.57
C TYR A 217 -25.20 24.68 -24.44
N LYS A 218 -24.30 25.60 -24.78
CA LYS A 218 -23.60 26.46 -23.79
C LYS A 218 -24.55 27.40 -23.05
N GLU A 219 -25.56 27.95 -23.71
CA GLU A 219 -26.59 28.76 -23.03
C GLU A 219 -27.40 27.93 -22.03
N ASN A 220 -27.82 26.73 -22.41
CA ASN A 220 -28.51 25.81 -21.48
C ASN A 220 -27.64 25.43 -20.28
N LEU A 221 -26.33 25.23 -20.48
CA LEU A 221 -25.38 25.00 -19.38
C LEU A 221 -25.26 26.20 -18.44
N LYS A 222 -25.32 27.44 -18.95
CA LYS A 222 -25.33 28.65 -18.11
C LYS A 222 -26.61 28.72 -17.27
N THR A 223 -27.77 28.36 -17.82
CA THR A 223 -29.02 28.28 -17.07
C THR A 223 -28.95 27.24 -15.95
N VAL A 224 -28.34 26.08 -16.22
CA VAL A 224 -28.07 25.07 -15.20
C VAL A 224 -27.16 25.62 -14.10
N SER A 225 -26.07 26.28 -14.48
CA SER A 225 -25.13 26.90 -13.54
C SER A 225 -25.85 27.88 -12.60
N GLN A 226 -26.65 28.80 -13.14
CA GLN A 226 -27.42 29.78 -12.35
C GLN A 226 -28.43 29.16 -11.39
N LYS A 227 -28.96 27.97 -11.70
CA LYS A 227 -29.97 27.31 -10.89
C LYS A 227 -29.39 26.56 -9.69
N TYR A 228 -28.19 25.98 -9.83
CA TYR A 228 -27.64 25.01 -8.87
C TYR A 228 -26.34 25.43 -8.18
N ILE A 229 -25.58 26.38 -8.76
CA ILE A 229 -24.32 26.91 -8.20
C ILE A 229 -24.60 28.26 -7.55
#